data_AF-A0AA37T1G4-F1
#
_entry.id   AF-A0AA37T1G4-F1
#
_cell.length_a   1.000
_cell.length_b   1.000
_cell.length_c   1.000
_cell.angle_alpha   90.00
_cell.angle_beta   90.00
_cell.angle_gamma   90.00
#
_symmetry.space_group_name_H-M   'P 1'
#
loop_
_entity.id
_entity.type
_entity.pdbx_description
1 polymer ?
#
loop_
_entity_poly.entity_id
_entity_poly.type
_entity_poly.pdbx_seq_one_letter_code
_entity_poly.pdbx_strand_id
1 'polypeptide(L)'
;MNRIKKQLSKTLQAIVKGSLVGVGLWGTVTLNASANPALSGQAEEASKVSVEKIRVATWNIEHLAEKNGQGCRARDDADYQQLQTFAATLKADVVALQEVESKKAVERVFPKKEWDVIISPRPDTEPYDCREAGQKSTTQRVALAIRKGVGYDYDPDDNFEEITVGNKGLRYGVVVKLTDTIPATELMAVHLKSGCFVSDYTDSDREACTLFSQQVPLVDEWMESHFEDGTPFVMLGDFNHRLAGTENRAWREFSQMDLENNQTVSSPIINAMAGVSGCHPRYPEPIDHILLGSSAAYGYLPGSTKVHAFPGKKGQPMTVEDMLSDHCPITADIAKNPMSRMKAGAMTAKAATTGHVSTAVTWTQKAVEYKVLTEKLYLDAVATKVPLFKQLSGRWVVYMDVDETILDNSDYNKSRDLLAEGFSKDSWNEWVSKEAAGEVPGSKAFINSVLDAGGKIALITNRNREMDKHTWRNMEKLGYPMSRENICILGRIGEDKNAIGQPGIVNDKDLRRVEVASGKAKDCWKTDPSLKTVWGQTYSVAYEVGDNIQDFTQLLQKSSDANALSKLQGSSFLLLPNAMYGSWAH
;
A
#
# COMPACT_ATOMS: atom_id res chain seq x y z
N MET A 1 37.71 -3.63 -22.65
CA MET A 1 37.76 -2.34 -21.90
C MET A 1 38.87 -1.47 -22.49
N ASN A 2 38.65 -0.15 -22.64
CA ASN A 2 39.54 0.87 -23.24
C ASN A 2 39.41 1.25 -24.73
N ARG A 3 38.22 1.12 -25.34
CA ARG A 3 37.88 1.92 -26.56
C ARG A 3 36.42 2.40 -26.68
N ILE A 4 35.62 2.29 -25.61
CA ILE A 4 34.23 2.80 -25.55
C ILE A 4 34.06 3.75 -24.34
N LYS A 5 35.09 4.56 -24.05
CA LYS A 5 35.04 5.63 -23.02
C LYS A 5 35.53 6.98 -23.53
N LYS A 6 35.65 7.17 -24.85
CA LYS A 6 36.23 8.40 -25.43
C LYS A 6 35.34 9.13 -26.44
N GLN A 7 34.02 8.91 -26.41
CA GLN A 7 33.11 9.58 -27.34
C GLN A 7 31.74 9.94 -26.75
N LEU A 8 31.71 10.38 -25.47
CA LEU A 8 30.52 10.96 -24.82
C LEU A 8 30.95 12.06 -23.83
N SER A 9 31.73 13.04 -24.29
CA SER A 9 32.19 14.18 -23.47
C SER A 9 32.40 15.47 -24.30
N LYS A 10 31.49 15.79 -25.24
CA LYS A 10 31.57 17.03 -26.04
C LYS A 10 30.25 17.73 -26.34
N THR A 11 29.18 17.49 -25.58
CA THR A 11 27.93 18.25 -25.77
C THR A 11 27.24 18.57 -24.43
N LEU A 12 28.00 19.15 -23.50
CA LEU A 12 27.48 19.81 -22.31
C LEU A 12 28.52 20.84 -21.86
N GLN A 13 28.47 22.04 -22.43
CA GLN A 13 28.91 23.33 -21.85
C GLN A 13 28.91 24.42 -22.93
N ALA A 14 27.77 25.08 -23.08
CA ALA A 14 27.52 26.43 -23.62
C ALA A 14 25.99 26.46 -23.81
N ILE A 15 25.18 27.17 -23.02
CA ILE A 15 25.08 28.62 -22.94
C ILE A 15 24.33 28.96 -21.64
N VAL A 16 25.01 29.67 -20.73
CA VAL A 16 24.39 30.56 -19.74
C VAL A 16 25.11 31.89 -19.89
N LYS A 17 24.45 32.91 -20.46
CA LYS A 17 24.47 34.34 -20.08
C LYS A 17 23.95 35.27 -21.20
N GLY A 18 23.03 36.14 -20.81
CA GLY A 18 22.68 37.43 -21.45
C GLY A 18 21.45 37.37 -22.37
N SER A 19 20.49 38.30 -22.37
CA SER A 19 20.23 39.52 -21.60
C SER A 19 18.78 39.99 -21.89
N LEU A 20 18.31 40.88 -21.01
CA LEU A 20 17.01 41.58 -20.93
C LEU A 20 16.42 42.20 -22.22
N VAL A 21 15.12 42.52 -22.08
CA VAL A 21 14.26 43.61 -22.65
C VAL A 21 13.06 42.98 -23.39
N GLY A 22 11.78 43.29 -23.15
CA GLY A 22 11.05 44.21 -22.26
C GLY A 22 9.57 44.24 -22.68
N VAL A 23 8.68 44.65 -21.74
CA VAL A 23 7.35 45.32 -21.89
C VAL A 23 6.30 44.66 -22.82
N GLY A 24 5.01 44.45 -22.47
CA GLY A 24 4.15 44.86 -21.36
C GLY A 24 2.67 44.59 -21.71
N LEU A 25 1.77 44.88 -20.74
CA LEU A 25 0.30 44.79 -20.76
C LEU A 25 -0.23 43.35 -20.90
N TRP A 26 -1.29 42.87 -20.24
CA TRP A 26 -2.64 43.38 -19.98
C TRP A 26 -3.09 42.93 -18.56
N GLY A 27 -3.68 43.77 -17.72
CA GLY A 27 -5.11 44.09 -17.78
C GLY A 27 -5.90 43.20 -16.79
N THR A 28 -5.99 43.63 -15.53
CA THR A 28 -6.86 43.02 -14.51
C THR A 28 -8.32 43.24 -14.86
N VAL A 29 -9.06 42.17 -15.18
CA VAL A 29 -10.52 42.19 -15.25
C VAL A 29 -11.07 41.58 -13.95
N THR A 30 -11.55 42.44 -13.07
CA THR A 30 -12.48 42.08 -12.00
C THR A 30 -13.87 41.87 -12.60
N LEU A 31 -14.38 40.64 -12.55
CA LEU A 31 -15.79 40.35 -12.83
C LEU A 31 -16.52 40.11 -11.50
N ASN A 32 -17.28 41.12 -11.10
CA ASN A 32 -18.38 41.00 -10.15
C ASN A 32 -19.46 40.12 -10.78
N ALA A 33 -19.64 38.90 -10.27
CA ALA A 33 -20.84 38.12 -10.52
C ALA A 33 -21.83 38.35 -9.37
N SER A 34 -22.88 39.11 -9.67
CA SER A 34 -24.08 39.25 -8.85
C SER A 34 -24.72 37.88 -8.60
N ALA A 35 -24.82 37.52 -7.33
CA ALA A 35 -25.47 36.30 -6.86
C ALA A 35 -26.97 36.32 -7.18
N ASN A 36 -27.46 35.22 -7.75
CA ASN A 36 -28.89 34.92 -7.89
C ASN A 36 -29.29 34.07 -6.66
N PRO A 37 -30.13 34.55 -5.73
CA PRO A 37 -30.43 33.85 -4.48
C PRO A 37 -31.65 32.93 -4.67
N ALA A 38 -31.50 31.88 -5.48
CA ALA A 38 -32.53 30.84 -5.59
C ALA A 38 -31.90 29.61 -6.27
N LEU A 39 -31.11 28.86 -5.50
CA LEU A 39 -30.71 27.44 -5.71
C LEU A 39 -29.60 27.01 -4.71
N SER A 40 -29.44 27.73 -3.59
CA SER A 40 -28.51 27.39 -2.50
C SER A 40 -29.19 26.56 -1.42
N GLY A 41 -29.57 25.33 -1.76
CA GLY A 41 -30.16 24.45 -0.76
C GLY A 41 -30.57 23.11 -1.33
N GLN A 42 -29.59 22.30 -1.75
CA GLN A 42 -29.65 20.82 -1.81
C GLN A 42 -28.36 20.20 -2.37
N ALA A 43 -27.20 20.70 -1.95
CA ALA A 43 -25.91 20.06 -2.25
C ALA A 43 -24.97 20.25 -1.06
N GLU A 44 -25.23 19.53 0.03
CA GLU A 44 -24.22 19.11 1.03
C GLU A 44 -24.91 18.30 2.12
N GLU A 45 -25.01 16.99 1.94
CA GLU A 45 -25.02 16.03 3.04
C GLU A 45 -24.58 14.66 2.50
N ALA A 46 -23.33 14.59 2.04
CA ALA A 46 -22.64 13.32 2.02
C ALA A 46 -22.36 12.95 3.48
N SER A 47 -23.06 11.94 3.99
CA SER A 47 -22.85 11.43 5.33
C SER A 47 -21.39 10.99 5.48
N LYS A 48 -20.62 11.70 6.32
CA LYS A 48 -19.32 11.23 6.81
C LYS A 48 -19.58 10.00 7.66
N VAL A 49 -19.44 8.81 7.10
CA VAL A 49 -19.39 7.58 7.89
C VAL A 49 -18.11 7.64 8.72
N SER A 50 -18.23 7.96 10.01
CA SER A 50 -17.12 7.90 10.95
C SER A 50 -16.84 6.44 11.29
N VAL A 51 -15.63 5.96 10.98
CA VAL A 51 -15.17 4.63 11.39
C VAL A 51 -14.89 4.66 12.89
N GLU A 52 -15.65 3.89 13.67
CA GLU A 52 -15.34 3.67 15.09
C GLU A 52 -14.02 2.92 15.22
N LYS A 53 -13.16 3.38 16.12
CA LYS A 53 -11.78 2.93 16.26
C LYS A 53 -11.35 2.81 17.72
N ILE A 54 -10.29 2.05 17.94
CA ILE A 54 -9.51 1.97 19.16
C ILE A 54 -8.10 2.46 18.80
N ARG A 55 -7.54 3.37 19.59
CA ARG A 55 -6.14 3.75 19.49
C ARG A 55 -5.32 2.90 20.45
N VAL A 56 -4.44 2.07 19.90
CA VAL A 56 -3.46 1.31 20.69
C VAL A 56 -2.14 2.07 20.74
N ALA A 57 -1.41 1.92 21.84
CA ALA A 57 -0.08 2.49 22.03
C ALA A 57 0.85 1.48 22.67
N THR A 58 2.15 1.58 22.40
CA THR A 58 3.18 0.94 23.21
C THR A 58 4.20 1.96 23.68
N TRP A 59 4.69 1.80 24.91
CA TRP A 59 5.67 2.67 25.52
C TRP A 59 6.50 1.93 26.58
N ASN A 60 7.78 1.69 26.27
CA ASN A 60 8.76 1.40 27.30
C ASN A 60 9.00 2.70 28.10
N ILE A 61 8.70 2.68 29.39
CA ILE A 61 8.71 3.87 30.25
C ILE A 61 9.95 3.94 31.17
N GLU A 62 10.98 3.13 30.88
CA GLU A 62 12.30 3.15 31.51
C GLU A 62 12.20 3.06 33.04
N HIS A 63 12.13 1.85 33.58
CA HIS A 63 12.16 1.59 35.02
C HIS A 63 11.13 2.37 35.88
N LEU A 64 9.84 2.36 35.51
CA LEU A 64 8.79 3.05 36.27
C LEU A 64 8.59 2.41 37.65
N ALA A 65 8.88 3.16 38.70
CA ALA A 65 8.76 2.71 40.09
C ALA A 65 7.47 3.16 40.78
N GLU A 66 7.09 2.47 41.86
CA GLU A 66 5.95 2.84 42.72
C GLU A 66 6.29 4.04 43.60
N LYS A 67 7.54 4.13 44.08
CA LYS A 67 7.99 5.15 45.02
C LYS A 67 9.05 6.05 44.40
N ASN A 68 9.06 7.31 44.85
CA ASN A 68 10.02 8.30 44.38
C ASN A 68 11.44 7.85 44.70
N GLY A 69 12.37 8.18 43.80
CA GLY A 69 13.80 7.90 43.98
C GLY A 69 14.20 6.43 43.92
N GLN A 70 13.34 5.54 43.42
CA GLN A 70 13.65 4.11 43.23
C GLN A 70 13.84 3.74 41.75
N GLY A 71 14.47 2.59 41.51
CA GLY A 71 14.73 2.05 40.17
C GLY A 71 15.97 2.66 39.51
N CYS A 72 16.28 2.24 38.29
CA CYS A 72 17.44 2.78 37.58
C CYS A 72 17.20 4.19 37.04
N ARG A 73 15.93 4.59 36.92
CA ARG A 73 15.49 5.93 36.56
C ARG A 73 14.67 6.53 37.70
N ALA A 74 15.39 7.06 38.69
CA ALA A 74 14.79 7.76 39.83
C ALA A 74 13.93 8.93 39.35
N ARG A 75 12.68 8.97 39.82
CA ARG A 75 11.69 10.01 39.51
C ARG A 75 11.10 10.60 40.79
N ASP A 76 10.67 11.84 40.72
CA ASP A 76 9.86 12.51 41.75
C ASP A 76 8.42 12.78 41.27
N ASP A 77 7.59 13.38 42.13
CA ASP A 77 6.19 13.64 41.81
C ASP A 77 6.01 14.56 40.59
N ALA A 78 6.94 15.49 40.34
CA ALA A 78 6.90 16.37 39.17
C ALA A 78 7.19 15.60 37.88
N ASP A 79 8.11 14.62 37.92
CA ASP A 79 8.35 13.71 36.79
C ASP A 79 7.11 12.86 36.49
N TYR A 80 6.46 12.30 37.51
CA TYR A 80 5.21 11.54 37.30
C TYR A 80 4.09 12.42 36.73
N GLN A 81 3.98 13.68 37.17
CA GLN A 81 3.01 14.63 36.61
C GLN A 81 3.31 14.94 35.14
N GLN A 82 4.59 15.05 34.75
CA GLN A 82 5.00 15.21 33.36
C GLN A 82 4.66 13.97 32.53
N LEU A 83 4.96 12.77 33.02
CA LEU A 83 4.59 11.50 32.38
C LEU A 83 3.07 11.40 32.18
N GLN A 84 2.28 11.72 33.22
CA GLN A 84 0.82 11.72 33.15
C GLN A 84 0.29 12.72 32.10
N THR A 85 0.84 13.94 32.11
CA THR A 85 0.48 14.99 31.14
C THR A 85 0.80 14.54 29.71
N PHE A 86 1.96 13.94 29.52
CA PHE A 86 2.40 13.44 28.22
C PHE A 86 1.56 12.24 27.75
N ALA A 87 1.29 11.27 28.64
CA ALA A 87 0.43 10.12 28.36
C ALA A 87 -0.98 10.54 27.88
N ALA A 88 -1.54 11.61 28.45
CA ALA A 88 -2.82 12.16 28.00
C ALA A 88 -2.79 12.66 26.54
N THR A 89 -1.62 13.08 26.02
CA THR A 89 -1.48 13.56 24.63
C THR A 89 -1.53 12.44 23.60
N LEU A 90 -1.25 11.19 24.00
CA LEU A 90 -1.31 10.02 23.12
C LEU A 90 -2.72 9.80 22.58
N LYS A 91 -3.73 10.21 23.37
CA LYS A 91 -5.16 9.96 23.10
C LYS A 91 -5.44 8.48 22.85
N ALA A 92 -4.68 7.61 23.52
CA ALA A 92 -4.80 6.17 23.41
C ALA A 92 -5.98 5.65 24.23
N ASP A 93 -6.51 4.51 23.81
CA ASP A 93 -7.54 3.74 24.48
C ASP A 93 -6.93 2.53 25.21
N VAL A 94 -5.85 1.97 24.65
CA VAL A 94 -5.05 0.90 25.28
C VAL A 94 -3.57 1.24 25.16
N VAL A 95 -2.81 1.10 26.25
CA VAL A 95 -1.36 1.34 26.29
C VAL A 95 -0.65 0.11 26.84
N ALA A 96 0.17 -0.53 26.00
CA ALA A 96 1.15 -1.52 26.41
C ALA A 96 2.38 -0.82 27.00
N LEU A 97 2.77 -1.23 28.20
CA LEU A 97 3.85 -0.63 28.96
C LEU A 97 4.91 -1.66 29.24
N GLN A 98 6.17 -1.29 29.03
CA GLN A 98 7.32 -2.10 29.37
C GLN A 98 8.14 -1.40 30.46
N GLU A 99 8.86 -2.20 31.25
CA GLU A 99 9.69 -1.72 32.36
C GLU A 99 8.92 -0.99 33.46
N VAL A 100 7.86 -1.63 33.96
CA VAL A 100 7.07 -1.12 35.08
C VAL A 100 7.18 -2.03 36.31
N GLU A 101 7.26 -1.44 37.51
CA GLU A 101 7.42 -2.21 38.75
C GLU A 101 6.14 -2.92 39.18
N SER A 102 5.08 -2.15 39.37
CA SER A 102 3.84 -2.61 40.01
C SER A 102 2.62 -1.93 39.40
N LYS A 103 1.43 -2.46 39.68
CA LYS A 103 0.16 -1.82 39.29
C LYS A 103 0.09 -0.38 39.81
N LYS A 104 0.56 -0.14 41.04
CA LYS A 104 0.58 1.20 41.63
C LYS A 104 1.55 2.13 40.92
N ALA A 105 2.70 1.64 40.46
CA ALA A 105 3.63 2.41 39.63
C ALA A 105 2.94 2.92 38.36
N VAL A 106 2.25 2.03 37.64
CA VAL A 106 1.46 2.39 36.45
C VAL A 106 0.35 3.39 36.79
N GLU A 107 -0.34 3.20 37.91
CA GLU A 107 -1.42 4.10 38.36
C GLU A 107 -0.94 5.53 38.67
N ARG A 108 0.37 5.77 38.84
CA ARG A 108 0.94 7.12 38.95
C ARG A 108 0.91 7.90 37.63
N VAL A 109 0.97 7.20 36.50
CA VAL A 109 0.94 7.78 35.14
C VAL A 109 -0.45 7.66 34.52
N PHE A 110 -1.16 6.56 34.81
CA PHE A 110 -2.49 6.24 34.31
C PHE A 110 -3.47 6.13 35.48
N PRO A 111 -4.13 7.23 35.91
CA PRO A 111 -4.91 7.24 37.13
C PRO A 111 -6.03 6.20 37.13
N LYS A 112 -6.16 5.45 38.24
CA LYS A 112 -7.18 4.41 38.46
C LYS A 112 -8.63 4.86 38.21
N LYS A 113 -8.91 6.16 38.29
CA LYS A 113 -10.23 6.71 37.98
C LYS A 113 -10.57 6.61 36.50
N GLU A 114 -9.57 6.68 35.63
CA GLU A 114 -9.71 6.76 34.16
C GLU A 114 -9.22 5.49 33.46
N TRP A 115 -8.41 4.67 34.14
CA TRP A 115 -7.76 3.50 33.57
C TRP A 115 -7.93 2.28 34.46
N ASP A 116 -8.13 1.13 33.82
CA ASP A 116 -7.93 -0.19 34.42
C ASP A 116 -6.51 -0.66 34.07
N VAL A 117 -5.81 -1.21 35.06
CA VAL A 117 -4.42 -1.65 34.91
C VAL A 117 -4.32 -3.14 35.15
N ILE A 118 -3.80 -3.83 34.15
CA ILE A 118 -3.44 -5.25 34.15
C ILE A 118 -1.92 -5.32 34.13
N ILE A 119 -1.35 -6.12 35.04
CA ILE A 119 0.09 -6.26 35.17
C ILE A 119 0.47 -7.73 35.10
N SER A 120 1.58 -8.03 34.43
CA SER A 120 2.11 -9.38 34.34
C SER A 120 2.19 -10.03 35.73
N PRO A 121 1.68 -11.27 35.89
CA PRO A 121 1.68 -11.98 37.16
C PRO A 121 3.06 -12.52 37.54
N ARG A 122 4.10 -12.27 36.74
CA ARG A 122 5.45 -12.79 36.98
C ARG A 122 5.95 -12.47 38.40
N PRO A 123 6.65 -13.42 39.06
CA PRO A 123 7.27 -13.17 40.36
C PRO A 123 8.24 -12.00 40.35
N ASP A 124 8.49 -11.44 41.53
CA ASP A 124 9.56 -10.45 41.68
C ASP A 124 10.93 -11.07 41.37
N THR A 125 11.82 -10.22 40.83
CA THR A 125 13.20 -10.60 40.52
C THR A 125 14.18 -9.90 41.44
N GLU A 126 15.30 -10.56 41.70
CA GLU A 126 16.39 -9.98 42.47
C GLU A 126 16.87 -8.65 41.86
N PRO A 127 16.99 -7.58 42.68
CA PRO A 127 17.53 -6.30 42.23
C PRO A 127 18.99 -6.40 41.79
N TYR A 128 19.33 -5.73 40.68
CA TYR A 128 20.71 -5.54 40.23
C TYR A 128 21.17 -4.09 40.39
N ASP A 129 22.47 -3.84 40.32
CA ASP A 129 23.04 -2.50 40.37
C ASP A 129 22.80 -1.76 39.06
N CYS A 130 22.11 -0.63 39.14
CA CYS A 130 21.86 0.24 38.00
C CYS A 130 23.18 0.88 37.54
N ARG A 131 23.42 0.85 36.23
CA ARG A 131 24.55 1.56 35.64
C ARG A 131 24.34 3.06 35.87
N GLU A 132 25.38 3.75 36.31
CA GLU A 132 25.45 5.22 36.42
C GLU A 132 24.52 5.88 37.48
N ALA A 133 23.48 5.21 37.97
CA ALA A 133 22.53 5.78 38.95
C ALA A 133 22.93 5.54 40.43
N GLY A 134 23.81 4.57 40.72
CA GLY A 134 24.18 4.22 42.10
C GLY A 134 23.02 3.65 42.94
N GLN A 135 21.95 3.19 42.27
CA GLN A 135 20.74 2.64 42.87
C GLN A 135 20.54 1.17 42.47
N LYS A 136 19.63 0.49 43.15
CA LYS A 136 19.19 -0.86 42.78
C LYS A 136 17.97 -0.80 41.86
N SER A 137 17.89 -1.72 40.91
CA SER A 137 16.74 -1.87 40.02
C SER A 137 15.49 -2.29 40.79
N THR A 138 14.32 -1.86 40.35
CA THR A 138 13.05 -2.49 40.74
C THR A 138 12.74 -3.68 39.83
N THR A 139 11.84 -4.58 40.24
CA THR A 139 11.29 -5.58 39.31
C THR A 139 10.74 -4.88 38.07
N GLN A 140 10.91 -5.48 36.89
CA GLN A 140 10.45 -4.91 35.63
C GLN A 140 9.43 -5.82 34.97
N ARG A 141 8.19 -5.38 34.83
CA ARG A 141 7.07 -6.13 34.25
C ARG A 141 6.59 -5.48 32.96
N VAL A 142 5.79 -6.24 32.23
CA VAL A 142 4.91 -5.72 31.18
C VAL A 142 3.53 -5.47 31.79
N ALA A 143 2.85 -4.43 31.32
CA ALA A 143 1.50 -4.08 31.75
C ALA A 143 0.65 -3.56 30.59
N LEU A 144 -0.67 -3.59 30.78
CA LEU A 144 -1.65 -2.92 29.95
C LEU A 144 -2.43 -1.92 30.79
N ALA A 145 -2.46 -0.66 30.35
CA ALA A 145 -3.38 0.35 30.83
C ALA A 145 -4.52 0.49 29.81
N ILE A 146 -5.74 0.13 30.21
CA ILE A 146 -6.94 0.15 29.37
C ILE A 146 -7.86 1.27 29.85
N ARG A 147 -8.24 2.17 28.96
CA ARG A 147 -9.12 3.30 29.29
C ARG A 147 -10.49 2.77 29.69
N LYS A 148 -11.05 3.30 30.78
CA LYS A 148 -12.39 2.92 31.20
C LYS A 148 -13.42 3.20 30.11
N GLY A 149 -14.28 2.21 29.88
CA GLY A 149 -15.27 2.22 28.81
C GLY A 149 -14.85 1.46 27.55
N VAL A 150 -13.60 0.99 27.47
CA VAL A 150 -13.18 -0.02 26.47
C VAL A 150 -13.55 -1.40 27.02
N GLY A 151 -14.36 -2.16 26.28
CA GLY A 151 -14.67 -3.55 26.62
C GLY A 151 -13.48 -4.49 26.39
N TYR A 152 -13.14 -5.27 27.42
CA TYR A 152 -12.11 -6.30 27.34
C TYR A 152 -12.42 -7.46 28.32
N ASP A 153 -11.89 -8.65 27.98
CA ASP A 153 -11.78 -9.80 28.87
C ASP A 153 -10.30 -10.05 29.18
N TYR A 154 -10.00 -10.54 30.38
CA TYR A 154 -8.65 -10.87 30.83
C TYR A 154 -8.68 -12.15 31.66
N ASP A 155 -7.91 -13.14 31.25
CA ASP A 155 -7.57 -14.34 32.02
C ASP A 155 -6.05 -14.33 32.29
N PRO A 156 -5.60 -14.37 33.56
CA PRO A 156 -4.19 -14.49 33.89
C PRO A 156 -3.49 -15.71 33.29
N ASP A 157 -4.23 -16.80 33.01
CA ASP A 157 -3.69 -18.04 32.48
C ASP A 157 -3.39 -17.94 30.97
N ASP A 158 -3.92 -16.93 30.26
CA ASP A 158 -3.64 -16.65 28.84
C ASP A 158 -2.32 -15.88 28.63
N ASN A 159 -1.64 -15.46 29.71
CA ASN A 159 -0.38 -14.73 29.59
C ASN A 159 0.74 -15.62 29.05
N PHE A 160 1.54 -15.09 28.14
CA PHE A 160 2.58 -15.85 27.45
C PHE A 160 3.88 -15.94 28.28
N GLU A 161 3.97 -16.92 29.17
CA GLU A 161 5.11 -17.16 30.07
C GLU A 161 6.32 -17.79 29.34
N GLU A 162 6.05 -18.63 28.35
CA GLU A 162 7.02 -19.42 27.58
C GLU A 162 8.06 -18.52 26.91
N ILE A 163 7.67 -17.30 26.52
CA ILE A 163 8.54 -16.28 25.92
C ILE A 163 9.74 -15.91 26.80
N THR A 164 9.74 -16.29 28.09
CA THR A 164 10.88 -16.10 28.98
C THR A 164 12.01 -17.09 28.78
N VAL A 165 11.78 -18.18 28.04
CA VAL A 165 12.77 -19.24 27.76
C VAL A 165 13.48 -19.74 29.03
N GLY A 166 12.72 -19.81 30.14
CA GLY A 166 13.20 -20.22 31.47
C GLY A 166 14.07 -19.18 32.19
N ASN A 167 14.31 -18.01 31.60
CA ASN A 167 15.08 -16.94 32.21
C ASN A 167 14.17 -16.02 33.04
N LYS A 168 14.34 -16.08 34.36
CA LYS A 168 13.56 -15.27 35.31
C LYS A 168 13.68 -13.76 35.08
N GLY A 169 14.73 -13.27 34.42
CA GLY A 169 14.91 -11.84 34.10
C GLY A 169 14.10 -11.36 32.88
N LEU A 170 13.58 -12.28 32.06
CA LEU A 170 12.70 -11.96 30.93
C LEU A 170 11.25 -11.82 31.40
N ARG A 171 10.42 -11.18 30.58
CA ARG A 171 9.07 -10.73 30.97
C ARG A 171 8.04 -11.55 30.21
N TYR A 172 6.95 -11.90 30.89
CA TYR A 172 5.81 -12.57 30.27
C TYR A 172 5.14 -11.62 29.28
N GLY A 173 4.59 -12.16 28.20
CA GLY A 173 3.61 -11.43 27.38
C GLY A 173 2.32 -11.27 28.19
N VAL A 174 1.72 -10.07 28.15
CA VAL A 174 0.41 -9.84 28.79
C VAL A 174 -0.67 -9.82 27.72
N VAL A 175 -1.61 -10.75 27.80
CA VAL A 175 -2.67 -10.95 26.78
C VAL A 175 -4.01 -10.49 27.33
N VAL A 176 -4.77 -9.77 26.51
CA VAL A 176 -6.19 -9.43 26.77
C VAL A 176 -7.00 -9.62 25.49
N LYS A 177 -8.29 -9.86 25.64
CA LYS A 177 -9.22 -9.92 24.51
C LYS A 177 -10.07 -8.65 24.48
N LEU A 178 -9.91 -7.83 23.45
CA LEU A 178 -10.74 -6.64 23.24
C LEU A 178 -12.12 -7.07 22.73
N THR A 179 -13.14 -6.95 23.57
CA THR A 179 -14.52 -7.36 23.25
C THR A 179 -15.31 -6.28 22.51
N ASP A 180 -14.80 -5.05 22.53
CA ASP A 180 -15.31 -3.92 21.75
C ASP A 180 -15.01 -4.02 20.25
N THR A 181 -14.14 -4.95 19.84
CA THR A 181 -13.87 -5.20 18.43
C THR A 181 -14.72 -6.35 17.90
N ILE A 182 -14.97 -6.37 16.59
CA ILE A 182 -15.76 -7.41 15.91
C ILE A 182 -14.97 -7.88 14.67
N PRO A 183 -14.32 -9.07 14.71
CA PRO A 183 -14.31 -10.02 15.82
C PRO A 183 -13.54 -9.47 17.04
N ALA A 184 -13.75 -10.08 18.20
CA ALA A 184 -12.96 -9.76 19.39
C ALA A 184 -11.48 -10.03 19.09
N THR A 185 -10.63 -9.04 19.35
CA THR A 185 -9.22 -9.02 18.94
C THR A 185 -8.34 -9.24 20.16
N GLU A 186 -7.43 -10.20 20.09
CA GLU A 186 -6.46 -10.43 21.14
C GLU A 186 -5.31 -9.43 21.04
N LEU A 187 -4.90 -8.88 22.18
CA LEU A 187 -3.85 -7.89 22.25
C LEU A 187 -2.79 -8.39 23.22
N MET A 188 -1.57 -8.60 22.71
CA MET A 188 -0.43 -9.03 23.51
C MET A 188 0.60 -7.92 23.64
N ALA A 189 0.83 -7.47 24.88
CA ALA A 189 1.96 -6.61 25.22
C ALA A 189 3.23 -7.44 25.43
N VAL A 190 4.34 -7.07 24.80
CA VAL A 190 5.63 -7.80 24.90
C VAL A 190 6.81 -6.91 25.30
N HIS A 191 7.86 -7.53 25.84
CA HIS A 191 9.17 -6.92 26.05
C HIS A 191 10.27 -7.97 25.82
N LEU A 192 10.90 -7.97 24.64
CA LEU A 192 11.87 -8.98 24.24
C LEU A 192 13.29 -8.65 24.70
N LYS A 193 14.21 -9.60 24.55
CA LYS A 193 15.60 -9.47 25.00
C LYS A 193 16.34 -8.34 24.28
N SER A 194 16.75 -7.33 25.04
CA SER A 194 17.69 -6.28 24.60
C SER A 194 19.14 -6.76 24.42
N GLY A 195 19.91 -6.09 23.58
CA GLY A 195 21.36 -6.30 23.41
C GLY A 195 21.77 -7.08 22.16
N CYS A 196 20.81 -7.56 21.36
CA CYS A 196 21.07 -8.11 20.04
C CYS A 196 20.78 -7.05 18.95
N PHE A 197 21.83 -6.41 18.42
CA PHE A 197 21.70 -5.26 17.51
C PHE A 197 22.18 -5.56 16.09
N VAL A 198 22.14 -6.82 15.69
CA VAL A 198 22.43 -7.29 14.32
C VAL A 198 21.12 -7.54 13.59
N SER A 199 21.07 -7.38 12.26
CA SER A 199 19.82 -7.60 11.50
C SER A 199 19.42 -9.07 11.45
N ASP A 200 20.39 -9.96 11.37
CA ASP A 200 20.22 -11.40 11.51
C ASP A 200 20.81 -11.82 12.88
N TYR A 201 19.94 -12.20 13.81
CA TYR A 201 20.35 -12.56 15.17
C TYR A 201 21.26 -13.79 15.22
N THR A 202 21.32 -14.60 14.15
CA THR A 202 22.22 -15.75 14.07
C THR A 202 23.65 -15.40 13.70
N ASP A 203 23.90 -14.16 13.27
CA ASP A 203 25.24 -13.65 12.97
C ASP A 203 26.07 -13.36 14.24
N SER A 204 25.49 -13.52 15.44
CA SER A 204 26.18 -13.26 16.70
C SER A 204 25.89 -14.32 17.76
N ASP A 205 26.96 -14.73 18.45
CA ASP A 205 26.97 -15.66 19.57
C ASP A 205 26.87 -14.97 20.95
N ARG A 206 26.61 -13.66 20.98
CA ARG A 206 26.39 -12.94 22.24
C ARG A 206 25.19 -13.55 22.96
N GLU A 207 25.29 -13.68 24.28
CA GLU A 207 24.22 -14.21 25.13
C GLU A 207 22.85 -13.53 24.85
N ALA A 208 22.85 -12.22 24.60
CA ALA A 208 21.64 -11.50 24.23
C ALA A 208 21.02 -11.97 22.90
N CYS A 209 21.83 -12.26 21.88
CA CYS A 209 21.34 -12.82 20.62
C CYS A 209 20.91 -14.28 20.76
N THR A 210 21.61 -15.07 21.58
CA THR A 210 21.22 -16.46 21.87
C THR A 210 19.85 -16.53 22.57
N LEU A 211 19.62 -15.69 23.58
CA LEU A 211 18.32 -15.62 24.25
C LEU A 211 17.24 -15.09 23.30
N PHE A 212 17.51 -14.02 22.54
CA PHE A 212 16.58 -13.49 21.55
C PHE A 212 16.20 -14.54 20.49
N SER A 213 17.18 -15.33 20.00
CA SER A 213 16.94 -16.39 19.02
C SER A 213 16.03 -17.51 19.52
N GLN A 214 15.93 -17.70 20.84
CA GLN A 214 15.00 -18.65 21.44
C GLN A 214 13.60 -18.06 21.60
N GLN A 215 13.47 -16.73 21.70
CA GLN A 215 12.18 -16.04 21.77
C GLN A 215 11.50 -15.94 20.40
N VAL A 216 12.27 -15.80 19.31
CA VAL A 216 11.71 -15.62 17.96
C VAL A 216 10.76 -16.75 17.56
N PRO A 217 11.14 -18.05 17.62
CA PRO A 217 10.23 -19.13 17.25
C PRO A 217 8.94 -19.19 18.09
N LEU A 218 9.03 -18.83 19.38
CA LEU A 218 7.86 -18.81 20.26
C LEU A 218 6.87 -17.70 19.88
N VAL A 219 7.40 -16.51 19.54
CA VAL A 219 6.58 -15.39 19.04
C VAL A 219 5.96 -15.74 17.69
N ASP A 220 6.73 -16.38 16.82
CA ASP A 220 6.29 -16.83 15.50
C ASP A 220 5.14 -17.85 15.61
N GLU A 221 5.34 -18.92 16.38
CA GLU A 221 4.35 -19.97 16.64
C GLU A 221 3.07 -19.40 17.27
N TRP A 222 3.20 -18.44 18.20
CA TRP A 222 2.04 -17.75 18.77
C TRP A 222 1.26 -16.99 17.68
N MET A 223 1.95 -16.25 16.80
CA MET A 223 1.32 -15.50 15.71
C MET A 223 0.68 -16.42 14.66
N GLU A 224 1.34 -17.53 14.34
CA GLU A 224 0.87 -18.56 13.41
C GLU A 224 -0.39 -19.25 13.93
N SER A 225 -0.41 -19.70 15.19
CA SER A 225 -1.58 -20.31 15.80
C SER A 225 -2.81 -19.40 15.74
N HIS A 226 -2.64 -18.10 16.02
CA HIS A 226 -3.72 -17.13 15.91
C HIS A 226 -4.16 -16.90 14.46
N PHE A 227 -3.25 -17.08 13.51
CA PHE A 227 -3.57 -17.01 12.10
C PHE A 227 -4.35 -18.23 11.62
N GLU A 228 -3.92 -19.44 12.01
CA GLU A 228 -4.58 -20.71 11.69
C GLU A 228 -6.02 -20.75 12.22
N ASP A 229 -6.23 -20.31 13.46
CA ASP A 229 -7.56 -20.27 14.08
C ASP A 229 -8.39 -19.04 13.69
N GLY A 230 -7.82 -18.13 12.90
CA GLY A 230 -8.48 -16.92 12.40
C GLY A 230 -8.73 -15.84 13.47
N THR A 231 -8.10 -15.97 14.64
CA THR A 231 -8.18 -15.01 15.74
C THR A 231 -7.47 -13.71 15.36
N PRO A 232 -8.18 -12.56 15.27
CA PRO A 232 -7.52 -11.27 15.09
C PRO A 232 -6.61 -10.95 16.27
N PHE A 233 -5.40 -10.48 15.99
CA PHE A 233 -4.46 -10.13 17.05
C PHE A 233 -3.68 -8.82 16.79
N VAL A 234 -3.28 -8.17 17.88
CA VAL A 234 -2.36 -7.03 17.92
C VAL A 234 -1.25 -7.33 18.92
N MET A 235 -0.04 -7.55 18.43
CA MET A 235 1.15 -7.68 19.29
C MET A 235 1.92 -6.37 19.29
N LEU A 236 2.13 -5.78 20.46
CA LEU A 236 2.79 -4.48 20.56
C LEU A 236 3.71 -4.40 21.77
N GLY A 237 4.83 -3.73 21.62
CA GLY A 237 5.83 -3.74 22.67
C GLY A 237 7.17 -3.22 22.22
N ASP A 238 8.11 -3.27 23.16
CA ASP A 238 9.53 -3.14 22.88
C ASP A 238 10.09 -4.51 22.47
N PHE A 239 10.25 -4.70 21.16
CA PHE A 239 10.84 -5.91 20.62
C PHE A 239 12.36 -5.92 20.74
N ASN A 240 12.96 -4.80 21.17
CA ASN A 240 14.41 -4.63 21.28
C ASN A 240 15.17 -4.94 19.97
N HIS A 241 14.46 -4.91 18.84
CA HIS A 241 14.98 -5.30 17.53
C HIS A 241 14.34 -4.45 16.42
N ARG A 242 15.12 -4.15 15.37
CA ARG A 242 14.71 -3.27 14.27
C ARG A 242 13.91 -4.01 13.21
N LEU A 243 12.70 -4.46 13.58
CA LEU A 243 11.86 -5.30 12.73
C LEU A 243 11.43 -4.62 11.41
N ALA A 244 11.31 -3.30 11.38
CA ALA A 244 10.91 -2.57 10.18
C ALA A 244 11.97 -2.56 9.04
N GLY A 245 13.16 -3.12 9.27
CA GLY A 245 14.21 -3.25 8.25
C GLY A 245 13.96 -4.41 7.28
N THR A 246 14.21 -4.20 5.98
CA THR A 246 13.92 -5.21 4.93
C THR A 246 14.75 -6.48 5.02
N GLU A 247 15.93 -6.42 5.66
CA GLU A 247 16.85 -7.56 5.83
C GLU A 247 16.76 -8.18 7.23
N ASN A 248 15.76 -7.79 8.04
CA ASN A 248 15.65 -8.25 9.42
C ASN A 248 15.19 -9.71 9.47
N ARG A 249 15.97 -10.59 10.10
CA ARG A 249 15.65 -12.03 10.15
C ARG A 249 14.39 -12.33 10.95
N ALA A 250 14.26 -11.78 12.17
CA ALA A 250 13.09 -12.03 13.01
C ALA A 250 11.81 -11.56 12.33
N TRP A 251 11.84 -10.39 11.68
CA TRP A 251 10.72 -9.93 10.87
C TRP A 251 10.42 -10.85 9.69
N ARG A 252 11.45 -11.37 9.01
CA ARG A 252 11.27 -12.33 7.92
C ARG A 252 10.55 -13.59 8.41
N GLU A 253 10.95 -14.14 9.55
CA GLU A 253 10.29 -15.30 10.17
C GLU A 253 8.83 -14.96 10.50
N PHE A 254 8.60 -13.91 11.30
CA PHE A 254 7.25 -13.45 11.65
C PHE A 254 6.35 -13.22 10.43
N SER A 255 6.88 -12.63 9.35
CA SER A 255 6.08 -12.27 8.16
C SER A 255 5.89 -13.40 7.15
N GLN A 256 6.68 -14.47 7.22
CA GLN A 256 6.63 -15.58 6.26
C GLN A 256 5.67 -16.70 6.67
N MET A 257 5.39 -16.86 7.97
CA MET A 257 4.52 -17.90 8.55
C MET A 257 4.76 -19.29 7.93
N ASP A 258 5.61 -20.08 8.58
CA ASP A 258 5.97 -21.44 8.20
C ASP A 258 4.91 -22.45 8.69
N LEU A 259 3.69 -22.36 8.13
CA LEU A 259 2.61 -23.33 8.41
C LEU A 259 3.07 -24.77 8.05
N GLU A 260 2.66 -25.77 8.86
CA GLU A 260 3.19 -27.17 8.95
C GLU A 260 3.26 -28.01 7.64
N ASN A 261 3.07 -27.45 6.45
CA ASN A 261 3.11 -28.15 5.16
C ASN A 261 4.17 -27.64 4.16
N ASN A 262 5.21 -26.92 4.62
CA ASN A 262 6.30 -26.41 3.76
C ASN A 262 5.76 -25.52 2.61
N GLN A 263 4.58 -24.92 2.80
CA GLN A 263 4.00 -23.88 1.98
C GLN A 263 4.18 -22.56 2.73
N THR A 264 5.09 -21.71 2.26
CA THR A 264 5.18 -20.33 2.74
C THR A 264 3.90 -19.61 2.33
N VAL A 265 2.95 -19.47 3.24
CA VAL A 265 1.74 -18.67 3.03
C VAL A 265 2.06 -17.30 3.59
N SER A 266 2.30 -16.31 2.70
CA SER A 266 2.37 -14.94 3.19
C SER A 266 1.02 -14.60 3.82
N SER A 267 1.07 -14.19 5.07
CA SER A 267 -0.08 -13.80 5.88
C SER A 267 -0.03 -12.29 6.07
N PRO A 268 -1.16 -11.58 6.15
CA PRO A 268 -1.15 -10.14 6.33
C PRO A 268 -0.85 -9.82 7.79
N ILE A 269 0.42 -9.95 8.18
CA ILE A 269 0.93 -9.23 9.35
C ILE A 269 1.37 -7.85 8.87
N ILE A 270 0.75 -6.82 9.44
CA ILE A 270 1.17 -5.45 9.25
C ILE A 270 2.05 -5.05 10.43
N ASN A 271 3.27 -4.61 10.14
CA ASN A 271 4.02 -3.79 11.07
C ASN A 271 3.63 -2.32 10.86
N ALA A 272 2.92 -1.72 11.81
CA ALA A 272 2.46 -0.33 11.72
C ALA A 272 3.62 0.68 11.66
N MET A 273 4.84 0.27 12.03
CA MET A 273 6.07 1.05 11.99
C MET A 273 6.86 0.91 10.68
N ALA A 274 6.38 0.13 9.70
CA ALA A 274 7.01 0.00 8.39
C ALA A 274 7.13 1.38 7.70
N GLY A 275 8.36 1.80 7.39
CA GLY A 275 8.65 3.10 6.78
C GLY A 275 8.53 4.31 7.71
N VAL A 276 8.41 4.09 9.03
CA VAL A 276 8.31 5.15 10.05
C VAL A 276 9.64 5.25 10.82
N SER A 277 10.17 6.46 10.96
CA SER A 277 11.34 6.73 11.81
C SER A 277 10.93 7.01 13.25
N GLY A 278 11.72 6.54 14.20
CA GLY A 278 11.60 6.85 15.63
C GLY A 278 11.99 8.29 15.96
N CYS A 279 11.76 8.68 17.20
CA CYS A 279 12.04 10.04 17.70
C CYS A 279 13.45 10.20 18.27
N HIS A 280 14.13 9.10 18.63
CA HIS A 280 15.26 9.16 19.55
C HIS A 280 16.43 9.88 18.87
N PRO A 281 17.00 10.95 19.45
CA PRO A 281 17.96 11.81 18.75
C PRO A 281 19.23 11.09 18.28
N ARG A 282 19.60 9.99 18.94
CA ARG A 282 20.77 9.16 18.57
C ARG A 282 20.41 7.85 17.86
N TYR A 283 19.17 7.38 17.96
CA TYR A 283 18.75 6.03 17.56
C TYR A 283 17.41 6.10 16.83
N PRO A 284 17.38 6.63 15.59
CA PRO A 284 16.13 6.92 14.89
C PRO A 284 15.44 5.67 14.33
N GLU A 285 16.06 4.49 14.37
CA GLU A 285 15.45 3.25 13.91
C GLU A 285 14.62 2.62 15.04
N PRO A 286 13.30 2.42 14.85
CA PRO A 286 12.41 1.97 15.93
C PRO A 286 12.66 0.52 16.32
N ILE A 287 12.60 0.26 17.62
CA ILE A 287 12.63 -1.09 18.22
C ILE A 287 11.31 -1.44 18.92
N ASP A 288 10.48 -0.44 19.18
CA ASP A 288 9.06 -0.62 19.49
C ASP A 288 8.27 -0.85 18.19
N HIS A 289 7.39 -1.85 18.19
CA HIS A 289 6.53 -2.16 17.05
C HIS A 289 5.10 -2.41 17.48
N ILE A 290 4.17 -2.25 16.53
CA ILE A 290 2.78 -2.68 16.63
C ILE A 290 2.55 -3.58 15.42
N LEU A 291 2.45 -4.88 15.67
CA LEU A 291 2.21 -5.93 14.70
C LEU A 291 0.72 -6.31 14.74
N LEU A 292 0.05 -6.32 13.60
CA LEU A 292 -1.37 -6.68 13.50
C LEU A 292 -1.52 -7.83 12.54
N GLY A 293 -2.15 -8.92 12.96
CA GLY A 293 -2.38 -10.10 12.12
C GLY A 293 -3.85 -10.47 12.01
N SER A 294 -4.13 -11.47 11.17
CA SER A 294 -5.49 -11.97 10.92
C SER A 294 -6.44 -10.81 10.55
N SER A 295 -7.69 -10.79 11.05
CA SER A 295 -8.62 -9.73 10.67
C SER A 295 -8.32 -8.34 11.26
N ALA A 296 -7.46 -8.24 12.28
CA ALA A 296 -7.03 -6.97 12.86
C ALA A 296 -6.15 -6.16 11.89
N ALA A 297 -5.39 -6.85 11.02
CA ALA A 297 -4.60 -6.22 9.98
C ALA A 297 -5.47 -5.36 9.03
N TYR A 298 -6.66 -5.83 8.64
CA TYR A 298 -7.59 -5.02 7.83
C TYR A 298 -8.21 -3.84 8.59
N GLY A 299 -8.28 -3.99 9.92
CA GLY A 299 -8.74 -2.95 10.82
C GLY A 299 -7.75 -1.79 10.95
N TYR A 300 -6.46 -2.00 10.66
CA TYR A 300 -5.47 -0.93 10.72
C TYR A 300 -5.85 0.24 9.80
N LEU A 301 -5.80 1.46 10.33
CA LEU A 301 -6.04 2.69 9.58
C LEU A 301 -4.71 3.26 9.07
N PRO A 302 -4.39 3.16 7.75
CA PRO A 302 -3.12 3.64 7.23
C PRO A 302 -2.93 5.14 7.47
N GLY A 303 -1.71 5.53 7.85
CA GLY A 303 -1.37 6.91 8.19
C GLY A 303 -1.81 7.34 9.60
N SER A 304 -2.43 6.45 10.39
CA SER A 304 -2.71 6.70 11.80
C SER A 304 -1.50 6.48 12.72
N THR A 305 -0.46 5.78 12.25
CA THR A 305 0.76 5.59 13.03
C THR A 305 1.41 6.92 13.35
N LYS A 306 1.71 7.12 14.63
CA LYS A 306 2.41 8.31 15.10
C LYS A 306 3.43 7.94 16.17
N VAL A 307 4.65 8.42 15.97
CA VAL A 307 5.69 8.47 17.00
C VAL A 307 5.55 9.77 17.78
N HIS A 308 5.48 9.69 19.10
CA HIS A 308 5.28 10.85 19.96
C HIS A 308 6.60 11.28 20.56
N ALA A 309 7.24 12.28 19.97
CA ALA A 309 8.42 12.92 20.55
C ALA A 309 8.05 13.71 21.81
N PHE A 310 8.90 13.66 22.83
CA PHE A 310 8.78 14.51 24.01
C PHE A 310 8.99 15.99 23.62
N PRO A 311 8.30 16.92 24.31
CA PRO A 311 8.45 18.34 24.02
C PRO A 311 9.86 18.82 24.35
N GLY A 312 10.62 19.24 23.33
CA GLY A 312 11.90 19.92 23.51
C GLY A 312 11.73 21.35 24.04
N LYS A 313 12.85 22.00 24.35
CA LYS A 313 12.86 23.43 24.71
C LYS A 313 12.22 24.27 23.61
N LYS A 314 11.52 25.35 23.99
CA LYS A 314 10.71 26.18 23.08
C LYS A 314 11.47 26.55 21.79
N GLY A 315 10.99 26.06 20.65
CA GLY A 315 11.56 26.32 19.32
C GLY A 315 12.79 25.48 18.96
N GLN A 316 13.15 24.49 19.77
CA GLN A 316 14.26 23.57 19.55
C GLN A 316 13.77 22.13 19.39
N PRO A 317 14.46 21.29 18.60
CA PRO A 317 14.17 19.86 18.54
C PRO A 317 14.44 19.20 19.90
N MET A 318 13.76 18.08 20.15
CA MET A 318 13.96 17.26 21.35
C MET A 318 15.42 16.80 21.45
N THR A 319 16.03 16.99 22.62
CA THR A 319 17.34 16.44 22.98
C THR A 319 17.17 15.20 23.86
N VAL A 320 18.25 14.46 24.12
CA VAL A 320 18.20 13.27 24.99
C VAL A 320 17.80 13.67 26.41
N GLU A 321 18.21 14.85 26.85
CA GLU A 321 17.90 15.40 28.16
C GLU A 321 16.42 15.80 28.32
N ASP A 322 15.72 16.03 27.22
CA ASP A 322 14.27 16.33 27.22
C ASP A 322 13.40 15.05 27.27
N MET A 323 14.00 13.86 27.14
CA MET A 323 13.28 12.60 27.10
C MET A 323 12.82 12.16 28.49
N LEU A 324 11.52 11.81 28.62
CA LEU A 324 10.95 11.33 29.88
C LEU A 324 11.16 9.81 30.10
N SER A 325 11.47 9.12 29.01
CA SER A 325 11.87 7.71 28.91
C SER A 325 12.88 7.58 27.78
N ASP A 326 13.76 6.60 27.81
CA ASP A 326 14.67 6.27 26.71
C ASP A 326 13.96 5.80 25.43
N HIS A 327 12.65 5.54 25.49
CA HIS A 327 11.78 5.28 24.35
C HIS A 327 10.70 6.35 24.18
N CYS A 328 10.31 6.61 22.93
CA CYS A 328 9.10 7.37 22.64
C CYS A 328 7.91 6.43 22.40
N PRO A 329 6.72 6.77 22.92
CA PRO A 329 5.52 6.04 22.59
C PRO A 329 5.22 6.07 21.10
N ILE A 330 4.69 4.95 20.61
CA ILE A 330 4.10 4.86 19.28
C ILE A 330 2.61 4.53 19.41
N THR A 331 1.78 5.12 18.56
CA THR A 331 0.33 4.84 18.51
C THR A 331 -0.08 4.43 17.12
N ALA A 332 -1.08 3.55 17.01
CA ALA A 332 -1.79 3.24 15.77
C ALA A 332 -3.30 3.14 16.04
N ASP A 333 -4.12 3.43 15.04
CA ASP A 333 -5.57 3.27 15.12
C ASP A 333 -6.00 1.96 14.44
N ILE A 334 -6.83 1.19 15.15
CA ILE A 334 -7.51 -0.01 14.64
C ILE A 334 -9.01 0.23 14.62
N ALA A 335 -9.69 -0.14 13.54
CA ALA A 335 -11.14 -0.08 13.47
C ALA A 335 -11.76 -1.10 14.44
N LYS A 336 -12.79 -0.69 15.19
CA LYS A 336 -13.54 -1.62 16.07
C LYS A 336 -14.16 -2.75 15.27
N ASN A 337 -14.67 -2.45 14.08
CA ASN A 337 -15.21 -3.45 13.18
C ASN A 337 -14.52 -3.34 11.82
N PRO A 338 -13.51 -4.18 11.52
CA PRO A 338 -12.87 -4.23 10.21
C PRO A 338 -13.88 -4.42 9.05
N MET A 339 -15.00 -5.11 9.30
CA MET A 339 -16.08 -5.28 8.32
C MET A 339 -16.92 -4.01 8.09
N SER A 340 -16.95 -3.05 9.02
CA SER A 340 -17.64 -1.77 8.79
C SER A 340 -16.91 -0.90 7.75
N ARG A 341 -15.59 -1.04 7.67
CA ARG A 341 -14.77 -0.52 6.56
C ARG A 341 -15.11 -1.20 5.23
N MET A 342 -15.40 -2.51 5.25
CA MET A 342 -15.85 -3.30 4.07
C MET A 342 -17.33 -3.06 3.68
N LYS A 343 -18.13 -2.37 4.50
CA LYS A 343 -19.50 -1.96 4.17
C LYS A 343 -19.60 -0.49 3.72
N ALA A 344 -18.70 0.38 4.20
CA ALA A 344 -18.57 1.77 3.73
C ALA A 344 -17.97 1.87 2.32
N GLY A 345 -17.31 0.81 1.84
CA GLY A 345 -17.07 0.53 0.42
C GLY A 345 -17.51 -0.90 0.14
N ALA A 346 -18.60 -1.07 -0.59
CA ALA A 346 -19.22 -2.38 -0.85
C ALA A 346 -18.23 -3.40 -1.43
N MET A 347 -18.05 -4.56 -0.77
CA MET A 347 -18.20 -5.90 -1.37
C MET A 347 -17.92 -7.04 -0.37
N THR A 348 -18.49 -8.19 -0.71
CA THR A 348 -18.69 -9.44 0.03
C THR A 348 -17.43 -10.12 0.59
N ALA A 349 -17.52 -10.55 1.85
CA ALA A 349 -16.56 -11.41 2.52
C ALA A 349 -16.43 -12.78 1.84
N LYS A 350 -15.37 -12.95 1.06
CA LYS A 350 -14.71 -14.25 0.83
C LYS A 350 -13.30 -14.04 0.26
N ALA A 351 -12.35 -13.68 1.11
CA ALA A 351 -10.90 -13.97 0.98
C ALA A 351 -10.14 -13.29 2.13
N ALA A 352 -9.40 -14.08 2.92
CA ALA A 352 -8.29 -13.58 3.71
C ALA A 352 -7.10 -13.35 2.76
N THR A 353 -6.40 -12.23 2.94
CA THR A 353 -5.46 -11.65 1.99
C THR A 353 -4.04 -12.09 2.24
N THR A 354 -3.47 -12.82 1.30
CA THR A 354 -2.21 -13.57 1.38
C THR A 354 -0.94 -12.73 1.35
N GLY A 355 -0.96 -11.39 1.46
CA GLY A 355 0.24 -10.55 1.32
C GLY A 355 1.08 -10.81 0.05
N HIS A 356 0.56 -11.62 -0.88
CA HIS A 356 1.31 -12.34 -1.89
C HIS A 356 1.07 -11.62 -3.18
N VAL A 357 2.04 -10.83 -3.60
CA VAL A 357 2.09 -10.34 -4.99
C VAL A 357 2.43 -11.54 -5.86
N SER A 358 1.50 -11.90 -6.75
CA SER A 358 1.67 -13.04 -7.65
C SER A 358 2.97 -12.93 -8.45
N THR A 359 3.52 -14.07 -8.85
CA THR A 359 4.69 -14.09 -9.74
C THR A 359 4.41 -13.38 -11.05
N ALA A 360 3.16 -13.38 -11.53
CA ALA A 360 2.73 -12.64 -12.71
C ALA A 360 2.84 -11.11 -12.52
N VAL A 361 2.31 -10.57 -11.42
CA VAL A 361 2.44 -9.14 -11.11
C VAL A 361 3.90 -8.78 -10.84
N THR A 362 4.63 -9.63 -10.11
CA THR A 362 6.06 -9.42 -9.81
C THR A 362 6.91 -9.41 -11.08
N TRP A 363 6.66 -10.34 -12.02
CA TRP A 363 7.35 -10.39 -13.30
C TRP A 363 7.05 -9.14 -14.14
N THR A 364 5.79 -8.73 -14.20
CA THR A 364 5.39 -7.50 -14.92
C THR A 364 6.06 -6.25 -14.34
N GLN A 365 6.08 -6.10 -13.01
CA GLN A 365 6.62 -4.89 -12.36
C GLN A 365 8.14 -4.84 -12.24
N LYS A 366 8.80 -5.99 -12.06
CA LYS A 366 10.22 -6.05 -11.65
C LYS A 366 11.13 -6.72 -12.67
N ALA A 367 10.62 -7.60 -13.54
CA ALA A 367 11.48 -8.32 -14.47
C ALA A 367 11.97 -7.38 -15.57
N VAL A 368 13.29 -7.36 -15.76
CA VAL A 368 13.89 -6.64 -16.89
C VAL A 368 13.43 -7.26 -18.22
N GLU A 369 13.14 -8.57 -18.20
CA GLU A 369 12.60 -9.34 -19.31
C GLU A 369 11.27 -8.76 -19.82
N TYR A 370 10.32 -8.46 -18.94
CA TYR A 370 9.03 -7.88 -19.35
C TYR A 370 9.24 -6.56 -20.11
N LYS A 371 10.06 -5.66 -19.55
CA LYS A 371 10.37 -4.37 -20.16
C LYS A 371 11.05 -4.55 -21.52
N VAL A 372 12.07 -5.41 -21.61
CA VAL A 372 12.80 -5.64 -22.87
C VAL A 372 11.89 -6.26 -23.93
N LEU A 373 11.05 -7.22 -23.58
CA LEU A 373 10.14 -7.88 -24.52
C LEU A 373 9.09 -6.91 -25.06
N THR A 374 8.41 -6.18 -24.18
CA THR A 374 7.37 -5.21 -24.56
C THR A 374 7.93 -4.07 -25.40
N GLU A 375 9.04 -3.46 -24.96
CA GLU A 375 9.68 -2.37 -25.69
C GLU A 375 10.19 -2.83 -27.06
N LYS A 376 10.78 -4.03 -27.15
CA LYS A 376 11.24 -4.59 -28.43
C LYS A 376 10.10 -4.88 -29.40
N LEU A 377 8.99 -5.43 -28.92
CA LEU A 377 7.79 -5.69 -29.73
C LEU A 377 7.27 -4.40 -30.37
N TYR A 378 7.15 -3.33 -29.58
CA TYR A 378 6.74 -2.02 -30.10
C TYR A 378 7.77 -1.43 -31.07
N LEU A 379 9.06 -1.48 -30.75
CA LEU A 379 10.12 -0.97 -31.64
C LEU A 379 10.14 -1.71 -32.97
N ASP A 380 9.91 -3.02 -32.98
CA ASP A 380 9.83 -3.81 -34.21
C ASP A 380 8.59 -3.45 -35.03
N ALA A 381 7.45 -3.25 -34.39
CA ALA A 381 6.25 -2.76 -35.07
C ALA A 381 6.47 -1.36 -35.68
N VAL A 382 7.14 -0.46 -34.96
CA VAL A 382 7.55 0.85 -35.52
C VAL A 382 8.44 0.67 -36.75
N ALA A 383 9.48 -0.16 -36.66
CA ALA A 383 10.46 -0.32 -37.73
C ALA A 383 9.87 -1.03 -38.96
N THR A 384 8.96 -1.99 -38.77
CA THR A 384 8.51 -2.89 -39.84
C THR A 384 7.10 -2.61 -40.35
N LYS A 385 6.23 -2.00 -39.54
CA LYS A 385 4.81 -1.80 -39.89
C LYS A 385 4.45 -0.37 -40.23
N VAL A 386 4.90 0.60 -39.44
CA VAL A 386 4.61 2.02 -39.70
C VAL A 386 5.00 2.46 -41.13
N PRO A 387 6.15 2.04 -41.71
CA PRO A 387 6.47 2.36 -43.10
C PRO A 387 5.46 1.81 -44.13
N LEU A 388 4.85 0.66 -43.84
CA LEU A 388 3.86 0.02 -44.70
C LEU A 388 2.50 0.72 -44.60
N PHE A 389 2.12 1.23 -43.43
CA PHE A 389 0.87 1.97 -43.26
C PHE A 389 0.80 3.22 -44.13
N LYS A 390 1.95 3.89 -44.33
CA LYS A 390 2.07 5.05 -45.24
C LYS A 390 1.76 4.74 -46.70
N GLN A 391 1.78 3.46 -47.08
CA GLN A 391 1.48 2.99 -48.43
C GLN A 391 -0.01 2.65 -48.61
N LEU A 392 -0.79 2.62 -47.53
CA LEU A 392 -2.23 2.37 -47.60
C LEU A 392 -2.93 3.53 -48.33
N SER A 393 -3.86 3.19 -49.21
CA SER A 393 -4.69 4.18 -49.89
C SER A 393 -5.85 4.61 -49.00
N GLY A 394 -6.08 5.92 -48.91
CA GLY A 394 -7.19 6.48 -48.12
C GLY A 394 -6.89 6.61 -46.63
N ARG A 395 -7.96 6.67 -45.82
CA ARG A 395 -7.86 6.85 -44.37
C ARG A 395 -7.64 5.50 -43.70
N TRP A 396 -6.69 5.45 -42.77
CA TRP A 396 -6.38 4.25 -42.05
C TRP A 396 -6.28 4.50 -40.54
N VAL A 397 -6.58 3.44 -39.79
CA VAL A 397 -6.67 3.47 -38.33
C VAL A 397 -5.92 2.28 -37.76
N VAL A 398 -5.27 2.50 -36.62
CA VAL A 398 -4.74 1.42 -35.77
C VAL A 398 -5.70 1.22 -34.60
N TYR A 399 -6.09 -0.03 -34.35
CA TYR A 399 -6.82 -0.39 -33.15
C TYR A 399 -5.85 -0.75 -32.05
N MET A 400 -6.08 -0.23 -30.86
CA MET A 400 -5.30 -0.59 -29.67
C MET A 400 -6.24 -0.86 -28.51
N ASP A 401 -5.98 -1.91 -27.74
CA ASP A 401 -6.47 -1.96 -26.37
C ASP A 401 -5.75 -0.91 -25.49
N VAL A 402 -6.25 -0.70 -24.28
CA VAL A 402 -5.70 0.25 -23.31
C VAL A 402 -4.98 -0.45 -22.16
N ASP A 403 -5.58 -1.45 -21.53
CA ASP A 403 -5.10 -1.99 -20.26
C ASP A 403 -4.05 -3.07 -20.54
N GLU A 404 -2.87 -2.98 -19.90
CA GLU A 404 -1.71 -3.85 -20.19
C GLU A 404 -1.18 -3.78 -21.64
N THR A 405 -1.78 -2.90 -22.45
CA THR A 405 -1.36 -2.55 -23.81
C THR A 405 -0.73 -1.16 -23.88
N ILE A 406 -1.40 -0.13 -23.33
CA ILE A 406 -0.91 1.25 -23.29
C ILE A 406 -0.66 1.71 -21.85
N LEU A 407 -1.61 1.40 -20.97
CA LEU A 407 -1.59 1.73 -19.55
C LEU A 407 -1.23 0.49 -18.74
N ASP A 408 -0.20 0.60 -17.92
CA ASP A 408 0.21 -0.43 -16.96
C ASP A 408 -0.63 -0.28 -15.68
N ASN A 409 -1.51 -1.25 -15.45
CA ASN A 409 -2.37 -1.36 -14.29
C ASN A 409 -1.88 -2.42 -13.30
N SER A 410 -0.62 -2.85 -13.40
CA SER A 410 -0.05 -3.84 -12.49
C SER A 410 -0.13 -3.44 -11.02
N ASP A 411 -0.18 -2.14 -10.70
CA ASP A 411 -0.41 -1.65 -9.33
C ASP A 411 -1.84 -1.94 -8.83
N TYR A 412 -2.84 -1.96 -9.71
CA TYR A 412 -4.17 -2.47 -9.35
C TYR A 412 -4.09 -3.95 -9.04
N ASN A 413 -3.49 -4.76 -9.92
CA ASN A 413 -3.38 -6.20 -9.71
C ASN A 413 -2.54 -6.52 -8.46
N LYS A 414 -1.47 -5.77 -8.20
CA LYS A 414 -0.73 -5.81 -6.94
C LYS A 414 -1.63 -5.51 -5.76
N SER A 415 -2.48 -4.48 -5.84
CA SER A 415 -3.43 -4.21 -4.76
C SER A 415 -4.43 -5.34 -4.58
N ARG A 416 -4.88 -6.00 -5.66
CA ARG A 416 -5.79 -7.16 -5.63
C ARG A 416 -5.14 -8.36 -4.98
N ASP A 417 -3.92 -8.66 -5.38
CA ASP A 417 -3.05 -9.71 -4.84
C ASP A 417 -2.77 -9.51 -3.35
N LEU A 418 -2.35 -8.29 -2.97
CA LEU A 418 -2.13 -7.91 -1.57
C LEU A 418 -3.42 -7.97 -0.75
N LEU A 419 -4.58 -7.76 -1.40
CA LEU A 419 -5.89 -7.91 -0.81
C LEU A 419 -6.51 -9.30 -1.06
N ALA A 420 -5.79 -10.31 -1.57
CA ALA A 420 -6.29 -11.58 -2.15
C ALA A 420 -7.73 -11.54 -2.69
N GLU A 421 -8.10 -10.42 -3.29
CA GLU A 421 -9.44 -10.20 -3.77
C GLU A 421 -9.35 -10.25 -5.29
N GLY A 422 -10.26 -10.97 -5.93
CA GLY A 422 -10.36 -10.96 -7.38
C GLY A 422 -10.73 -9.57 -7.93
N PHE A 423 -10.74 -9.45 -9.25
CA PHE A 423 -11.28 -8.28 -9.93
C PHE A 423 -12.72 -7.99 -9.49
N SER A 424 -13.05 -6.73 -9.24
CA SER A 424 -14.43 -6.26 -9.20
C SER A 424 -14.60 -5.02 -10.06
N LYS A 425 -15.80 -4.83 -10.61
CA LYS A 425 -16.08 -3.65 -11.47
C LYS A 425 -15.91 -2.35 -10.70
N ASP A 426 -16.27 -2.33 -9.42
CA ASP A 426 -16.26 -1.13 -8.60
C ASP A 426 -14.85 -0.75 -8.17
N SER A 427 -14.04 -1.72 -7.71
CA SER A 427 -12.64 -1.47 -7.36
C SER A 427 -11.81 -1.07 -8.60
N TRP A 428 -12.13 -1.65 -9.76
CA TRP A 428 -11.53 -1.24 -11.02
C TRP A 428 -11.90 0.18 -11.44
N ASN A 429 -13.17 0.57 -11.34
CA ASN A 429 -13.58 1.95 -11.64
C ASN A 429 -12.92 2.94 -10.67
N GLU A 430 -12.78 2.58 -9.39
CA GLU A 430 -12.05 3.39 -8.42
C GLU A 430 -10.58 3.54 -8.84
N TRP A 431 -9.90 2.45 -9.22
CA TRP A 431 -8.53 2.49 -9.74
C TRP A 431 -8.40 3.41 -10.95
N VAL A 432 -9.26 3.25 -11.95
CA VAL A 432 -9.25 4.08 -13.15
C VAL A 432 -9.45 5.56 -12.80
N SER A 433 -10.29 5.87 -11.80
CA SER A 433 -10.53 7.24 -11.35
C SER A 433 -9.32 7.92 -10.71
N LYS A 434 -8.36 7.13 -10.18
CA LYS A 434 -7.12 7.64 -9.56
C LYS A 434 -6.13 8.16 -10.59
N GLU A 435 -6.27 7.82 -11.87
CA GLU A 435 -5.39 8.31 -12.95
C GLU A 435 -3.89 8.09 -12.64
N ALA A 436 -3.62 6.90 -12.11
CA ALA A 436 -2.32 6.50 -11.56
C ALA A 436 -1.66 5.36 -12.32
N ALA A 437 -2.28 4.86 -13.40
CA ALA A 437 -1.68 3.82 -14.22
C ALA A 437 -0.39 4.31 -14.89
N GLY A 438 0.59 3.42 -15.00
CA GLY A 438 1.89 3.67 -15.65
C GLY A 438 1.82 3.56 -17.17
N GLU A 439 2.96 3.74 -17.84
CA GLU A 439 3.12 3.47 -19.28
C GLU A 439 3.59 2.03 -19.49
N VAL A 440 2.92 1.29 -20.37
CA VAL A 440 3.47 0.03 -20.91
C VAL A 440 4.69 0.36 -21.79
N PRO A 441 5.88 -0.20 -21.53
CA PRO A 441 7.11 0.20 -22.20
C PRO A 441 7.04 0.13 -23.74
N GLY A 442 7.40 1.22 -24.42
CA GLY A 442 7.46 1.32 -25.87
C GLY A 442 6.16 1.79 -26.55
N SER A 443 5.02 1.74 -25.84
CA SER A 443 3.71 2.11 -26.39
C SER A 443 3.65 3.57 -26.86
N LYS A 444 4.25 4.52 -26.13
CA LYS A 444 4.28 5.95 -26.53
C LYS A 444 5.08 6.18 -27.81
N ALA A 445 6.20 5.50 -27.99
CA ALA A 445 7.01 5.60 -29.20
C ALA A 445 6.24 5.09 -30.44
N PHE A 446 5.49 4.00 -30.26
CA PHE A 446 4.62 3.46 -31.30
C PHE A 446 3.47 4.42 -31.65
N ILE A 447 2.76 4.95 -30.65
CA ILE A 447 1.67 5.92 -30.85
C ILE A 447 2.18 7.17 -31.59
N ASN A 448 3.30 7.76 -31.16
CA ASN A 448 3.92 8.89 -31.86
C ASN A 448 4.20 8.55 -33.32
N SER A 449 4.83 7.40 -33.59
CA SER A 449 5.20 6.99 -34.95
C SER A 449 3.99 6.77 -35.87
N VAL A 450 2.88 6.23 -35.34
CA VAL A 450 1.63 6.06 -36.07
C VAL A 450 1.01 7.40 -36.42
N LEU A 451 0.97 8.33 -35.46
CA LEU A 451 0.40 9.67 -35.67
C LEU A 451 1.25 10.52 -36.63
N ASP A 452 2.58 10.45 -36.50
CA ASP A 452 3.54 11.10 -37.42
C ASP A 452 3.44 10.53 -38.85
N ALA A 453 2.96 9.29 -38.98
CA ALA A 453 2.66 8.69 -40.28
C ALA A 453 1.32 9.13 -40.88
N GLY A 454 0.55 9.97 -40.18
CA GLY A 454 -0.77 10.44 -40.59
C GLY A 454 -1.92 9.51 -40.18
N GLY A 455 -1.63 8.51 -39.36
CA GLY A 455 -2.60 7.55 -38.86
C GLY A 455 -3.55 8.13 -37.82
N LYS A 456 -4.66 7.44 -37.62
CA LYS A 456 -5.55 7.62 -36.48
C LYS A 456 -5.47 6.41 -35.57
N ILE A 457 -5.76 6.59 -34.29
CA ILE A 457 -5.81 5.48 -33.33
C ILE A 457 -7.16 5.43 -32.66
N ALA A 458 -7.82 4.28 -32.73
CA ALA A 458 -9.02 4.01 -31.96
C ALA A 458 -8.68 3.09 -30.79
N LEU A 459 -8.94 3.56 -29.58
CA LEU A 459 -8.68 2.83 -28.34
C LEU A 459 -9.94 2.04 -27.98
N ILE A 460 -9.90 0.72 -28.21
CA ILE A 460 -11.03 -0.20 -28.04
C ILE A 460 -10.87 -0.97 -26.72
N THR A 461 -11.38 -0.40 -25.63
CA THR A 461 -11.10 -0.87 -24.25
C THR A 461 -12.34 -1.39 -23.54
N ASN A 462 -12.17 -2.42 -22.70
CA ASN A 462 -13.26 -2.93 -21.87
C ASN A 462 -13.48 -2.19 -20.54
N ARG A 463 -12.76 -1.07 -20.30
CA ARG A 463 -13.14 -0.06 -19.31
C ARG A 463 -14.58 0.41 -19.54
N ASN A 464 -15.29 0.73 -18.46
CA ASN A 464 -16.62 1.32 -18.55
C ASN A 464 -16.52 2.68 -19.26
N ARG A 465 -17.39 2.92 -20.25
CA ARG A 465 -17.42 4.19 -21.02
C ARG A 465 -17.53 5.44 -20.16
N GLU A 466 -18.20 5.35 -19.01
CA GLU A 466 -18.29 6.47 -18.06
C GLU A 466 -16.91 6.91 -17.52
N MET A 467 -15.91 6.03 -17.61
CA MET A 467 -14.53 6.26 -17.18
C MET A 467 -13.61 6.82 -18.27
N ASP A 468 -14.09 7.00 -19.50
CA ASP A 468 -13.26 7.47 -20.64
C ASP A 468 -12.52 8.77 -20.33
N LYS A 469 -13.15 9.68 -19.56
CA LYS A 469 -12.53 10.95 -19.13
C LYS A 469 -11.30 10.74 -18.24
N HIS A 470 -11.30 9.72 -17.39
CA HIS A 470 -10.18 9.40 -16.50
C HIS A 470 -9.05 8.73 -17.29
N THR A 471 -9.39 7.80 -18.19
CA THR A 471 -8.41 7.21 -19.11
C THR A 471 -7.71 8.27 -19.96
N TRP A 472 -8.47 9.23 -20.51
CA TRP A 472 -7.93 10.37 -21.26
C TRP A 472 -6.92 11.16 -20.44
N ARG A 473 -7.29 11.60 -19.23
CA ARG A 473 -6.40 12.37 -18.34
C ARG A 473 -5.17 11.59 -17.89
N ASN A 474 -5.30 10.28 -17.64
CA ASN A 474 -4.14 9.44 -17.32
C ASN A 474 -3.13 9.42 -18.47
N MET A 475 -3.59 9.30 -19.72
CA MET A 475 -2.72 9.34 -20.89
C MET A 475 -2.10 10.73 -21.13
N GLU A 476 -2.87 11.80 -20.96
CA GLU A 476 -2.31 13.17 -21.01
C GLU A 476 -1.21 13.39 -19.96
N LYS A 477 -1.43 12.93 -18.72
CA LYS A 477 -0.46 13.00 -17.62
C LYS A 477 0.84 12.24 -17.92
N LEU A 478 0.74 11.12 -18.62
CA LEU A 478 1.90 10.35 -19.08
C LEU A 478 2.58 10.98 -20.32
N GLY A 479 2.01 12.02 -20.92
CA GLY A 479 2.60 12.73 -22.06
C GLY A 479 2.36 12.05 -23.40
N TYR A 480 1.25 11.33 -23.57
CA TYR A 480 0.83 10.88 -24.91
C TYR A 480 0.34 12.08 -25.74
N PRO A 481 0.59 12.10 -27.07
CA PRO A 481 0.22 13.20 -27.98
C PRO A 481 -1.29 13.21 -28.32
N MET A 482 -2.14 13.28 -27.30
CA MET A 482 -3.59 13.09 -27.44
C MET A 482 -4.27 14.34 -28.02
N SER A 483 -5.05 14.18 -29.08
CA SER A 483 -6.05 15.14 -29.53
C SER A 483 -7.31 14.39 -29.97
N ARG A 484 -8.48 15.02 -29.82
CA ARG A 484 -9.74 14.37 -30.23
C ARG A 484 -9.82 14.10 -31.74
N GLU A 485 -8.99 14.79 -32.52
CA GLU A 485 -8.85 14.59 -33.96
C GLU A 485 -7.95 13.41 -34.32
N ASN A 486 -7.04 12.99 -33.44
CA ASN A 486 -6.06 11.95 -33.74
C ASN A 486 -6.34 10.62 -33.02
N ILE A 487 -6.95 10.68 -31.84
CA ILE A 487 -7.26 9.54 -30.98
C ILE A 487 -8.72 9.58 -30.50
N CYS A 488 -9.42 8.45 -30.62
CA CYS A 488 -10.75 8.25 -30.04
C CYS A 488 -10.73 7.09 -29.02
N ILE A 489 -11.28 7.33 -27.82
CA ILE A 489 -11.49 6.29 -26.79
C ILE A 489 -12.92 5.75 -26.91
N LEU A 490 -13.05 4.43 -26.96
CA LEU A 490 -14.31 3.71 -27.05
C LEU A 490 -14.42 2.68 -25.92
N GLY A 491 -14.79 3.14 -24.72
CA GLY A 491 -15.09 2.27 -23.58
C GLY A 491 -16.35 1.42 -23.81
N ARG A 492 -16.47 0.31 -23.08
CA ARG A 492 -17.55 -0.67 -23.24
C ARG A 492 -18.90 -0.17 -22.70
N ILE A 493 -19.98 -0.52 -23.41
CA ILE A 493 -21.39 -0.33 -23.04
C ILE A 493 -22.17 -1.65 -23.11
N GLY A 494 -23.46 -1.62 -22.77
CA GLY A 494 -24.32 -2.82 -22.79
C GLY A 494 -24.55 -3.34 -24.22
N GLU A 495 -24.66 -2.44 -25.19
CA GLU A 495 -24.90 -2.73 -26.60
C GLU A 495 -23.79 -3.60 -27.20
N ASP A 496 -22.54 -3.39 -26.77
CA ASP A 496 -21.39 -4.19 -27.20
C ASP A 496 -21.59 -5.68 -26.90
N LYS A 497 -22.09 -6.00 -25.70
CA LYS A 497 -22.37 -7.38 -25.28
C LYS A 497 -23.60 -7.94 -25.97
N ASN A 498 -24.64 -7.11 -26.14
CA ASN A 498 -25.89 -7.51 -26.77
C ASN A 498 -25.72 -7.79 -28.28
N ALA A 499 -24.68 -7.26 -28.91
CA ALA A 499 -24.40 -7.45 -30.32
C ALA A 499 -23.65 -8.77 -30.62
N ILE A 500 -23.11 -9.47 -29.63
CA ILE A 500 -22.40 -10.74 -29.84
C ILE A 500 -23.33 -11.75 -30.51
N GLY A 501 -22.85 -12.38 -31.59
CA GLY A 501 -23.62 -13.31 -32.41
C GLY A 501 -24.28 -12.66 -33.63
N GLN A 502 -24.28 -11.34 -33.73
CA GLN A 502 -24.62 -10.66 -34.98
C GLN A 502 -23.50 -10.89 -36.03
N PRO A 503 -23.80 -10.77 -37.34
CA PRO A 503 -22.81 -10.97 -38.39
C PRO A 503 -21.56 -10.09 -38.21
N GLY A 504 -20.39 -10.72 -38.10
CA GLY A 504 -19.10 -10.04 -37.91
C GLY A 504 -18.79 -9.63 -36.47
N ILE A 505 -19.61 -10.01 -35.49
CA ILE A 505 -19.44 -9.68 -34.07
C ILE A 505 -19.38 -10.97 -33.25
N VAL A 506 -18.18 -11.41 -32.90
CA VAL A 506 -17.97 -12.65 -32.11
C VAL A 506 -17.52 -12.36 -30.69
N ASN A 507 -16.90 -11.20 -30.44
CA ASN A 507 -16.53 -10.73 -29.09
C ASN A 507 -17.06 -9.31 -28.80
N ASP A 508 -16.99 -8.89 -27.53
CA ASP A 508 -17.56 -7.62 -27.07
C ASP A 508 -16.81 -6.37 -27.54
N LYS A 509 -15.74 -6.50 -28.34
CA LYS A 509 -15.03 -5.38 -28.96
C LYS A 509 -15.35 -5.20 -30.44
N ASP A 510 -15.86 -6.23 -31.12
CA ASP A 510 -16.06 -6.21 -32.58
C ASP A 510 -17.06 -5.15 -33.03
N LEU A 511 -18.13 -4.89 -32.26
CA LEU A 511 -19.09 -3.83 -32.60
C LEU A 511 -18.38 -2.48 -32.77
N ARG A 512 -17.55 -2.10 -31.79
CA ARG A 512 -16.78 -0.85 -31.81
C ARG A 512 -15.78 -0.81 -32.96
N ARG A 513 -15.11 -1.93 -33.28
CA ARG A 513 -14.23 -2.03 -34.46
C ARG A 513 -15.02 -1.79 -35.77
N VAL A 514 -16.18 -2.41 -35.92
CA VAL A 514 -17.05 -2.25 -37.11
C VAL A 514 -17.55 -0.81 -37.21
N GLU A 515 -17.95 -0.21 -36.10
CA GLU A 515 -18.41 1.17 -36.05
C GLU A 515 -17.30 2.15 -36.45
N VAL A 516 -16.06 1.97 -35.99
CA VAL A 516 -14.93 2.82 -36.41
C VAL A 516 -14.64 2.64 -37.89
N ALA A 517 -14.48 1.40 -38.37
CA ALA A 517 -14.17 1.12 -39.76
C ALA A 517 -15.23 1.68 -40.73
N SER A 518 -16.51 1.65 -40.33
CA SER A 518 -17.62 2.16 -41.15
C SER A 518 -17.94 3.64 -40.97
N GLY A 519 -17.23 4.36 -40.10
CA GLY A 519 -17.50 5.78 -39.80
C GLY A 519 -18.78 6.01 -38.99
N LYS A 520 -19.26 4.97 -38.30
CA LYS A 520 -20.48 4.96 -37.49
C LYS A 520 -20.23 5.06 -35.98
N ALA A 521 -18.98 5.11 -35.52
CA ALA A 521 -18.62 5.28 -34.11
C ALA A 521 -19.00 6.68 -33.60
N LYS A 522 -20.29 6.87 -33.30
CA LYS A 522 -20.86 8.18 -32.91
C LYS A 522 -20.18 8.73 -31.68
N ASP A 523 -19.75 7.89 -30.76
CA ASP A 523 -19.08 8.30 -29.52
C ASP A 523 -17.79 9.11 -29.75
N CYS A 524 -17.13 8.94 -30.89
CA CYS A 524 -15.95 9.73 -31.25
C CYS A 524 -16.26 11.20 -31.60
N TRP A 525 -17.52 11.54 -31.86
CA TRP A 525 -17.92 12.89 -32.31
C TRP A 525 -19.26 13.38 -31.74
N LYS A 526 -19.93 12.60 -30.89
CA LYS A 526 -21.23 13.01 -30.33
C LYS A 526 -21.14 14.23 -29.43
N THR A 527 -20.03 14.38 -28.70
CA THR A 527 -19.80 15.52 -27.78
C THR A 527 -19.19 16.72 -28.49
N ASP A 528 -18.63 16.52 -29.68
CA ASP A 528 -18.10 17.56 -30.55
C ASP A 528 -18.38 17.20 -32.02
N PRO A 529 -19.49 17.72 -32.58
CA PRO A 529 -19.91 17.41 -33.94
C PRO A 529 -18.88 17.75 -35.02
N SER A 530 -17.92 18.65 -34.76
CA SER A 530 -16.87 18.99 -35.73
C SER A 530 -16.00 17.76 -36.06
N LEU A 531 -15.80 16.88 -35.09
CA LEU A 531 -15.03 15.65 -35.21
C LEU A 531 -15.68 14.61 -36.12
N LYS A 532 -16.96 14.79 -36.51
CA LYS A 532 -17.62 13.92 -37.50
C LYS A 532 -16.93 13.97 -38.86
N THR A 533 -16.27 15.08 -39.18
CA THR A 533 -15.45 15.22 -40.40
C THR A 533 -14.23 14.29 -40.40
N VAL A 534 -13.79 13.86 -39.21
CA VAL A 534 -12.71 12.91 -38.98
C VAL A 534 -13.28 11.50 -38.77
N TRP A 535 -13.95 11.27 -37.65
CA TRP A 535 -14.40 9.95 -37.21
C TRP A 535 -15.71 9.46 -37.84
N GLY A 536 -16.39 10.31 -38.58
CA GLY A 536 -17.57 9.93 -39.38
C GLY A 536 -17.22 9.40 -40.78
N GLN A 537 -15.95 9.07 -41.02
CA GLN A 537 -15.42 8.59 -42.31
C GLN A 537 -15.15 7.08 -42.23
N THR A 538 -15.09 6.41 -43.39
CA THR A 538 -14.65 5.02 -43.48
C THR A 538 -13.14 4.92 -43.32
N TYR A 539 -12.67 3.93 -42.56
CA TYR A 539 -11.26 3.65 -42.31
C TYR A 539 -10.89 2.22 -42.67
N SER A 540 -9.74 2.04 -43.31
CA SER A 540 -9.07 0.74 -43.40
C SER A 540 -8.30 0.47 -42.10
N VAL A 541 -8.43 -0.73 -41.55
CA VAL A 541 -7.66 -1.13 -40.37
C VAL A 541 -6.24 -1.47 -40.81
N ALA A 542 -5.28 -0.66 -40.36
CA ALA A 542 -3.87 -0.85 -40.69
C ALA A 542 -3.22 -1.92 -39.81
N TYR A 543 -3.60 -1.96 -38.52
CA TYR A 543 -3.00 -2.83 -37.52
C TYR A 543 -3.82 -2.88 -36.25
N GLU A 544 -3.63 -3.94 -35.47
CA GLU A 544 -4.31 -4.16 -34.19
C GLU A 544 -3.28 -4.51 -33.13
N VAL A 545 -3.40 -3.92 -31.94
CA VAL A 545 -2.46 -4.09 -30.82
C VAL A 545 -3.23 -4.39 -29.55
N GLY A 546 -2.81 -5.40 -28.81
CA GLY A 546 -3.48 -5.81 -27.58
C GLY A 546 -2.66 -6.83 -26.78
N ASP A 547 -3.06 -7.10 -25.56
CA ASP A 547 -2.50 -8.14 -24.69
C ASP A 547 -3.35 -9.42 -24.68
N ASN A 548 -4.56 -9.35 -25.24
CA ASN A 548 -5.54 -10.43 -25.27
C ASN A 548 -5.92 -10.82 -26.71
N ILE A 549 -6.16 -12.10 -26.97
CA ILE A 549 -6.59 -12.59 -28.29
C ILE A 549 -7.90 -11.94 -28.76
N GLN A 550 -8.80 -11.58 -27.84
CA GLN A 550 -10.06 -10.89 -28.17
C GLN A 550 -9.87 -9.41 -28.50
N ASP A 551 -8.65 -8.88 -28.41
CA ASP A 551 -8.31 -7.54 -28.89
C ASP A 551 -8.17 -7.49 -30.41
N PHE A 552 -8.18 -8.65 -31.07
CA PHE A 552 -8.11 -8.78 -32.51
C PHE A 552 -9.47 -9.12 -33.12
N THR A 553 -9.70 -8.58 -34.31
CA THR A 553 -10.96 -8.72 -35.06
C THR A 553 -11.39 -10.17 -35.16
N GLN A 554 -12.61 -10.44 -34.68
CA GLN A 554 -13.29 -11.73 -34.80
C GLN A 554 -12.55 -12.96 -34.23
N LEU A 555 -11.72 -12.75 -33.20
CA LEU A 555 -11.05 -13.84 -32.49
C LEU A 555 -11.69 -14.10 -31.11
N LEU A 556 -11.66 -15.38 -30.70
CA LEU A 556 -12.08 -15.87 -29.39
C LEU A 556 -11.00 -16.77 -28.81
N GLN A 557 -10.81 -16.74 -27.49
CA GLN A 557 -9.83 -17.58 -26.82
C GLN A 557 -10.00 -19.08 -27.14
N LYS A 558 -11.25 -19.57 -27.04
CA LYS A 558 -11.57 -21.01 -27.16
C LYS A 558 -11.43 -21.59 -28.57
N SER A 559 -11.52 -20.76 -29.60
CA SER A 559 -11.48 -21.21 -31.01
C SER A 559 -10.20 -20.80 -31.74
N SER A 560 -9.26 -20.16 -31.04
CA SER A 560 -8.02 -19.69 -31.63
C SER A 560 -6.95 -20.78 -31.61
N ASP A 561 -6.22 -20.90 -32.73
CA ASP A 561 -5.08 -21.82 -32.87
C ASP A 561 -3.76 -21.05 -32.72
N ALA A 562 -3.01 -21.35 -31.67
CA ALA A 562 -1.72 -20.71 -31.38
C ALA A 562 -0.70 -20.86 -32.52
N ASN A 563 -0.68 -21.98 -33.26
CA ASN A 563 0.24 -22.21 -34.38
C ASN A 563 -0.14 -21.39 -35.61
N ALA A 564 -1.43 -21.11 -35.80
CA ALA A 564 -1.89 -20.20 -36.85
C ALA A 564 -1.59 -18.75 -36.46
N LEU A 565 -1.91 -18.37 -35.22
CA LEU A 565 -1.71 -17.01 -34.71
C LEU A 565 -0.23 -16.63 -34.62
N SER A 566 0.67 -17.56 -34.30
CA SER A 566 2.11 -17.27 -34.25
C SER A 566 2.69 -16.81 -35.61
N LYS A 567 2.07 -17.20 -36.72
CA LYS A 567 2.44 -16.75 -38.08
C LYS A 567 1.90 -15.35 -38.40
N LEU A 568 0.85 -14.92 -37.68
CA LEU A 568 0.19 -13.62 -37.82
C LEU A 568 0.71 -12.58 -36.81
N GLN A 569 1.26 -13.03 -35.69
CA GLN A 569 1.88 -12.18 -34.68
C GLN A 569 3.03 -11.36 -35.29
N GLY A 570 3.02 -10.06 -35.02
CA GLY A 570 3.97 -9.12 -35.58
C GLY A 570 3.74 -8.82 -37.06
N SER A 571 2.87 -9.56 -37.78
CA SER A 571 2.57 -9.31 -39.19
C SER A 571 1.23 -8.61 -39.41
N SER A 572 0.15 -9.16 -38.83
CA SER A 572 -1.23 -8.65 -38.90
C SER A 572 -1.69 -7.95 -37.63
N PHE A 573 -1.17 -8.37 -36.48
CA PHE A 573 -1.43 -7.77 -35.18
C PHE A 573 -0.19 -7.82 -34.29
N LEU A 574 -0.21 -7.10 -33.16
CA LEU A 574 0.82 -7.12 -32.14
C LEU A 574 0.22 -7.53 -30.80
N LEU A 575 0.44 -8.78 -30.42
CA LEU A 575 0.12 -9.34 -29.10
C LEU A 575 1.25 -9.04 -28.10
N LEU A 576 0.89 -8.50 -26.95
CA LEU A 576 1.78 -8.22 -25.83
C LEU A 576 1.63 -9.27 -24.72
N PRO A 577 2.67 -9.49 -23.90
CA PRO A 577 2.58 -10.40 -22.78
C PRO A 577 1.76 -9.78 -21.63
N ASN A 578 0.66 -10.44 -21.24
CA ASN A 578 -0.02 -10.21 -19.97
C ASN A 578 -0.26 -11.55 -19.26
N ALA A 579 0.47 -11.76 -18.18
CA ALA A 579 0.35 -12.94 -17.33
C ALA A 579 -0.54 -12.71 -16.10
N MET A 580 -0.98 -11.47 -15.85
CA MET A 580 -1.73 -11.11 -14.64
C MET A 580 -3.21 -11.49 -14.75
N TYR A 581 -3.82 -11.26 -15.92
CA TYR A 581 -5.21 -11.61 -16.20
C TYR A 581 -5.44 -11.70 -17.71
N GLY A 582 -6.63 -12.16 -18.10
CA GLY A 582 -7.07 -12.17 -19.50
C GLY A 582 -8.11 -13.25 -19.74
N SER A 583 -8.57 -13.38 -20.98
CA SER A 583 -9.52 -14.44 -21.31
C SER A 583 -8.92 -15.82 -21.29
N TRP A 584 -7.59 -15.94 -21.25
CA TRP A 584 -6.87 -17.20 -21.09
C TRP A 584 -7.05 -17.81 -19.69
N ALA A 585 -7.54 -17.04 -18.71
CA ALA A 585 -7.82 -17.53 -17.36
C ALA A 585 -9.16 -18.29 -17.23
N HIS A 586 -9.98 -18.34 -18.29
CA HIS A 586 -11.33 -18.92 -18.32
C HIS A 586 -11.57 -19.73 -19.61
#